data_AF-A0A1B3X605-F1
#
_entry.id   AF-A0A1B3X605-F1
#
_cell.length_a   1.000
_cell.length_b   1.000
_cell.length_c   1.000
_cell.angle_alpha   90.00
_cell.angle_beta   90.00
_cell.angle_gamma   90.00
#
_symmetry.space_group_name_H-M   'P 1'
#
loop_
_entity.id
_entity.type
_entity.pdbx_description
1 polymer ?
#
loop_
_entity_poly.entity_id
_entity_poly.type
_entity_poly.pdbx_seq_one_letter_code
_entity_poly.pdbx_strand_id
1 'polypeptide(L)'
;MQKKWGAALLLCAALFMGARPAAAAEEIPKNIYEWVQSTARQSYYFNKEYIQFASDAHGYIDMTKILVPTLRVYDQIQIQDVVSKRRWRMLPLDGYGDLSGAAEYLMIDLRTGVVHVTAHEDLDSTWGTLSREENTKEIALTELSDKDVERKFIDAIINYSMSHQEAMIRRSRGILSDADRAALEEKKQKMLESADNANEKPAKKDKNEQKKKKES
;
A
#
# COMPACT_ATOMS: atom_id res chain seq x y z
N MET A 1 -33.95 -45.86 -4.49
CA MET A 1 -34.26 -44.44 -4.78
C MET A 1 -34.98 -43.85 -3.58
N GLN A 2 -34.41 -42.83 -2.94
CA GLN A 2 -35.06 -41.65 -2.31
C GLN A 2 -33.98 -40.91 -1.50
N LYS A 3 -33.52 -39.78 -2.02
CA LYS A 3 -32.67 -38.80 -1.33
C LYS A 3 -33.57 -37.93 -0.44
N LYS A 4 -33.18 -37.70 0.82
CA LYS A 4 -33.58 -36.51 1.57
C LYS A 4 -32.39 -36.03 2.41
N TRP A 5 -31.90 -34.86 2.04
CA TRP A 5 -31.02 -34.03 2.83
C TRP A 5 -31.86 -33.31 3.87
N GLY A 6 -31.42 -33.24 5.12
CA GLY A 6 -32.08 -32.43 6.13
C GLY A 6 -31.59 -32.70 7.55
N ALA A 7 -31.45 -31.60 8.29
CA ALA A 7 -31.28 -31.48 9.74
C ALA A 7 -29.87 -31.63 10.32
N ALA A 8 -29.18 -30.49 10.41
CA ALA A 8 -28.40 -30.16 11.61
C ALA A 8 -28.77 -28.72 12.03
N LEU A 9 -29.88 -28.61 12.76
CA LEU A 9 -30.25 -27.40 13.50
C LEU A 9 -29.84 -27.61 14.97
N LEU A 10 -29.16 -26.59 15.49
CA LEU A 10 -29.20 -26.09 16.86
C LEU A 10 -28.66 -27.01 17.97
N LEU A 11 -27.60 -26.57 18.65
CA LEU A 11 -27.70 -25.86 19.93
C LEU A 11 -26.28 -25.66 20.51
N CYS A 12 -25.89 -24.42 20.73
CA CYS A 12 -25.23 -23.95 21.96
C CYS A 12 -25.06 -22.44 21.82
N ALA A 13 -26.18 -21.73 21.97
CA ALA A 13 -26.18 -20.31 22.22
C ALA A 13 -25.83 -20.03 23.68
N ALA A 14 -25.01 -19.00 23.85
CA ALA A 14 -24.94 -18.11 25.00
C ALA A 14 -24.58 -18.72 26.36
N LEU A 15 -23.31 -18.56 26.74
CA LEU A 15 -22.94 -18.15 28.10
C LEU A 15 -21.56 -17.48 28.02
N PHE A 16 -21.56 -16.16 27.89
CA PHE A 16 -20.64 -15.19 28.52
C PHE A 16 -20.93 -13.80 27.92
N MET A 17 -22.00 -13.17 28.41
CA MET A 17 -22.02 -11.71 28.49
C MET A 17 -21.14 -11.32 29.67
N GLY A 18 -20.01 -10.69 29.38
CA GLY A 18 -19.09 -10.16 30.38
C GLY A 18 -17.90 -9.55 29.67
N ALA A 19 -17.88 -8.21 29.59
CA ALA A 19 -16.81 -7.36 29.07
C ALA A 19 -16.22 -7.78 27.70
N ARG A 20 -16.62 -7.08 26.63
CA ARG A 20 -15.81 -7.06 25.40
C ARG A 20 -14.39 -6.62 25.79
N PRO A 21 -13.34 -7.43 25.57
CA PRO A 21 -12.00 -6.88 25.60
C PRO A 21 -11.92 -5.89 24.44
N ALA A 22 -11.45 -4.67 24.71
CA ALA A 22 -11.08 -3.67 23.71
C ALA A 22 -9.81 -4.09 22.91
N ALA A 23 -9.64 -5.39 22.66
CA ALA A 23 -8.43 -6.00 22.15
C ALA A 23 -8.80 -7.25 21.32
N ALA A 24 -9.40 -7.02 20.16
CA ALA A 24 -9.35 -7.95 19.02
C ALA A 24 -9.76 -7.23 17.73
N ALA A 25 -9.30 -5.98 17.53
CA ALA A 25 -8.96 -5.59 16.17
C ALA A 25 -7.68 -6.38 15.87
N GLU A 26 -7.74 -7.32 14.93
CA GLU A 26 -6.57 -8.10 14.53
C GLU A 26 -5.42 -7.11 14.23
N GLU A 27 -4.28 -7.25 14.92
CA GLU A 27 -3.14 -6.35 14.70
C GLU A 27 -2.75 -6.44 13.23
N ILE A 28 -2.79 -5.31 12.51
CA ILE A 28 -2.52 -5.28 11.07
C ILE A 28 -1.20 -6.03 10.80
N PRO A 29 -1.21 -7.12 10.01
CA PRO A 29 -0.03 -7.96 9.86
C PRO A 29 1.13 -7.18 9.24
N LYS A 30 2.16 -6.89 10.06
CA LYS A 30 3.33 -6.06 9.67
C LYS A 30 4.18 -6.68 8.56
N ASN A 31 4.06 -7.99 8.34
CA ASN A 31 4.71 -8.67 7.21
C ASN A 31 4.00 -8.37 5.89
N ILE A 32 2.69 -8.13 5.90
CA ILE A 32 1.86 -7.89 4.71
C ILE A 32 1.71 -6.39 4.42
N TYR A 33 1.48 -5.60 5.47
CA TYR A 33 1.21 -4.17 5.37
C TYR A 33 2.38 -3.33 5.87
N GLU A 34 2.65 -2.26 5.15
CA GLU A 34 3.57 -1.21 5.56
C GLU A 34 2.76 -0.03 6.12
N TRP A 35 3.04 0.36 7.36
CA TRP A 35 2.46 1.56 7.95
C TRP A 35 3.22 2.80 7.45
N VAL A 36 2.49 3.85 7.08
CA VAL A 36 3.10 5.10 6.60
C VAL A 36 2.92 6.24 7.57
N GLN A 37 1.69 6.48 8.01
CA GLN A 37 1.35 7.61 8.87
C GLN A 37 -0.03 7.42 9.53
N SER A 38 -0.33 8.29 10.48
CA SER A 38 -1.66 8.41 11.08
C SER A 38 -2.07 9.88 11.16
N THR A 39 -3.35 10.15 10.95
CA THR A 39 -3.99 11.43 11.30
C THR A 39 -4.79 11.26 12.60
N ALA A 40 -5.47 12.32 13.03
CA ALA A 40 -6.40 12.24 14.16
C ALA A 40 -7.60 11.32 13.91
N ARG A 41 -7.86 10.93 12.65
CA ARG A 41 -9.08 10.20 12.25
C ARG A 41 -8.80 8.80 11.71
N GLN A 42 -7.62 8.56 11.18
CA GLN A 42 -7.31 7.28 10.53
C GLN A 42 -5.82 7.01 10.41
N SER A 43 -5.46 5.74 10.35
CA SER A 43 -4.11 5.26 10.06
C SER A 43 -4.02 4.72 8.63
N TYR A 44 -2.90 4.95 7.98
CA TYR A 44 -2.67 4.65 6.56
C TYR A 44 -1.62 3.56 6.40
N TYR A 45 -1.99 2.53 5.64
CA TYR A 45 -1.16 1.39 5.31
C TYR A 45 -1.26 1.08 3.82
N PHE A 46 -0.22 0.50 3.24
CA PHE A 46 -0.32 -0.15 1.93
C PHE A 46 0.17 -1.59 2.00
N ASN A 47 -0.37 -2.44 1.13
CA ASN A 47 -0.01 -3.84 1.09
C ASN A 47 1.30 -4.01 0.31
N LYS A 48 2.39 -4.30 1.02
CA LYS A 48 3.72 -4.46 0.43
C LYS A 48 3.96 -5.83 -0.19
N GLU A 49 3.10 -6.82 0.05
CA GLU A 49 3.16 -8.12 -0.62
C GLU A 49 2.43 -8.12 -1.97
N TYR A 50 1.39 -7.30 -2.11
CA TYR A 50 0.56 -7.19 -3.31
C TYR A 50 0.81 -5.95 -4.15
N ILE A 51 1.73 -5.06 -3.74
CA ILE A 51 2.25 -4.00 -4.62
C ILE A 51 3.01 -4.62 -5.79
N GLN A 52 2.63 -4.22 -7.01
CA GLN A 52 3.18 -4.75 -8.26
C GLN A 52 3.13 -3.71 -9.37
N PHE A 53 3.90 -3.89 -10.43
CA PHE A 53 3.69 -3.18 -11.69
C PHE A 53 2.49 -3.74 -12.46
N ALA A 54 1.83 -2.88 -13.24
CA ALA A 54 0.76 -3.28 -14.15
C ALA A 54 1.32 -4.09 -15.34
N SER A 55 0.42 -4.72 -16.09
CA SER A 55 0.73 -5.33 -17.39
C SER A 55 0.14 -4.47 -18.51
N ASP A 56 0.84 -4.34 -19.62
CA ASP A 56 0.32 -3.71 -20.83
C ASP A 56 -0.60 -4.66 -21.62
N ALA A 57 -1.20 -4.15 -22.70
CA ALA A 57 -2.11 -4.92 -23.55
C ALA A 57 -1.44 -6.12 -24.26
N HIS A 58 -0.11 -6.15 -24.32
CA HIS A 58 0.68 -7.21 -24.96
C HIS A 58 1.22 -8.22 -23.95
N GLY A 59 0.92 -8.05 -22.66
CA GLY A 59 1.36 -8.93 -21.58
C GLY A 59 2.77 -8.65 -21.07
N TYR A 60 3.36 -7.50 -21.41
CA TYR A 60 4.62 -7.05 -20.81
C TYR A 60 4.36 -6.28 -19.52
N ILE A 61 5.33 -6.31 -18.61
CA ILE A 61 5.29 -5.48 -17.41
C ILE A 61 5.43 -4.00 -17.82
N ASP A 62 4.48 -3.17 -17.42
CA ASP A 62 4.58 -1.71 -17.56
C ASP A 62 5.19 -1.13 -16.27
N MET A 63 6.51 -0.90 -16.30
CA MET A 63 7.25 -0.33 -15.17
C MET A 63 6.86 1.12 -14.84
N THR A 64 6.02 1.76 -15.66
CA THR A 64 5.54 3.13 -15.42
C THR A 64 4.23 3.16 -14.64
N LYS A 65 3.59 2.01 -14.36
CA LYS A 65 2.33 1.96 -13.62
C LYS A 65 2.41 0.99 -12.43
N ILE A 66 2.04 1.48 -11.25
CA ILE A 66 2.00 0.68 -10.02
C ILE A 66 0.54 0.36 -9.69
N LEU A 67 0.29 -0.89 -9.32
CA LEU A 67 -0.95 -1.36 -8.72
C LEU A 67 -0.70 -1.67 -7.25
N VAL A 68 -1.52 -1.11 -6.36
CA VAL A 68 -1.32 -1.25 -4.92
C VAL A 68 -2.65 -1.24 -4.17
N PRO A 69 -2.94 -2.30 -3.39
CA PRO A 69 -3.99 -2.24 -2.38
C PRO A 69 -3.53 -1.41 -1.17
N THR A 70 -4.42 -0.57 -0.67
CA THR A 70 -4.19 0.24 0.53
C THR A 70 -5.22 -0.08 1.58
N LEU A 71 -4.92 0.28 2.83
CA LEU A 71 -5.79 0.08 3.97
C LEU A 71 -5.79 1.34 4.83
N ARG A 72 -6.98 1.83 5.15
CA ARG A 72 -7.22 2.86 6.15
C ARG A 72 -7.96 2.24 7.33
N VAL A 73 -7.47 2.46 8.53
CA VAL A 73 -8.14 2.06 9.78
C VAL A 73 -8.71 3.31 10.43
N TYR A 74 -10.00 3.29 10.75
CA TYR A 74 -10.74 4.47 11.22
C TYR A 74 -10.79 4.57 12.74
N ASP A 75 -10.79 5.81 13.25
CA ASP A 75 -11.21 6.10 14.61
C ASP A 75 -12.75 6.12 14.71
N GLN A 76 -13.25 6.19 15.94
CA GLN A 76 -14.69 6.21 16.19
C GLN A 76 -15.41 7.39 15.52
N ILE A 77 -14.74 8.52 15.36
CA ILE A 77 -15.36 9.73 14.80
C ILE A 77 -15.43 9.62 13.28
N GLN A 78 -14.41 9.07 12.64
CA GLN A 78 -14.40 8.75 11.22
C GLN A 78 -15.46 7.71 10.87
N ILE A 79 -15.63 6.67 11.71
CA ILE A 79 -16.73 5.70 11.58
C ILE A 79 -18.08 6.41 11.62
N GLN A 80 -18.30 7.27 12.62
CA GLN A 80 -19.55 8.05 12.74
C GLN A 80 -19.80 8.94 11.53
N ASP A 81 -18.76 9.59 11.00
CA ASP A 81 -18.85 10.44 9.81
C ASP A 81 -19.27 9.64 8.57
N VAL A 82 -18.63 8.49 8.31
CA VAL A 82 -18.96 7.61 7.18
C VAL A 82 -20.42 7.13 7.30
N VAL A 83 -20.82 6.61 8.46
CA VAL A 83 -22.19 6.13 8.70
C VAL A 83 -23.21 7.27 8.55
N SER A 84 -22.89 8.47 9.04
CA SER A 84 -23.77 9.64 8.92
C SER A 84 -23.94 10.09 7.48
N LYS A 85 -22.84 10.15 6.71
CA LYS A 85 -22.87 10.46 5.26
C LYS A 85 -23.69 9.44 4.50
N ARG A 86 -23.54 8.15 4.82
CA ARG A 86 -24.28 7.06 4.19
C ARG A 86 -25.79 7.16 4.49
N ARG A 87 -26.16 7.42 5.74
CA ARG A 87 -27.55 7.68 6.16
C ARG A 87 -28.14 8.88 5.45
N TRP A 88 -27.39 9.98 5.34
CA TRP A 88 -27.82 11.19 4.63
C TRP A 88 -28.11 10.93 3.15
N ARG A 89 -27.34 10.03 2.53
CA ARG A 89 -27.54 9.59 1.14
C ARG A 89 -28.61 8.51 0.98
N MET A 90 -29.32 8.12 2.05
CA MET A 90 -30.34 7.06 2.05
C MET A 90 -29.79 5.70 1.56
N LEU A 91 -28.50 5.42 1.81
CA LEU A 91 -27.87 4.16 1.45
C LEU A 91 -28.05 3.10 2.55
N PRO A 92 -28.03 1.78 2.21
CA PRO A 92 -28.19 0.70 3.19
C PRO A 92 -27.10 0.74 4.28
N LEU A 93 -27.49 0.48 5.53
CA LEU A 93 -26.58 0.48 6.70
C LEU A 93 -26.32 -0.93 7.26
N ASP A 94 -26.73 -1.98 6.54
CA ASP A 94 -26.49 -3.35 6.96
C ASP A 94 -24.99 -3.60 7.13
N GLY A 95 -24.59 -4.15 8.28
CA GLY A 95 -23.17 -4.39 8.62
C GLY A 95 -22.36 -3.17 9.08
N TYR A 96 -22.80 -1.93 8.79
CA TYR A 96 -22.06 -0.70 9.14
C TYR A 96 -21.95 -0.40 10.64
N GLY A 97 -22.67 -1.15 11.49
CA GLY A 97 -22.44 -1.15 12.93
C GLY A 97 -21.07 -1.72 13.34
N ASP A 98 -20.40 -2.43 12.43
CA ASP A 98 -19.08 -3.04 12.60
C ASP A 98 -18.01 -2.44 11.66
N LEU A 99 -18.30 -1.29 11.03
CA LEU A 99 -17.35 -0.58 10.16
C LEU A 99 -16.05 -0.30 10.93
N SER A 100 -14.92 -0.68 10.34
CA SER A 100 -13.59 -0.53 10.96
C SER A 100 -12.58 0.23 10.09
N GLY A 101 -12.83 0.34 8.79
CA GLY A 101 -11.89 0.98 7.88
C GLY A 101 -12.34 0.94 6.43
N ALA A 102 -11.39 1.18 5.53
CA ALA A 102 -11.60 1.03 4.10
C ALA A 102 -10.34 0.54 3.40
N ALA A 103 -10.51 -0.17 2.28
CA ALA A 103 -9.45 -0.44 1.32
C ALA A 103 -9.64 0.38 0.05
N GLU A 104 -8.55 0.92 -0.48
CA GLU A 104 -8.55 1.53 -1.81
C GLU A 104 -7.51 0.84 -2.69
N TYR A 105 -7.90 0.57 -3.94
CA TYR A 105 -7.05 -0.06 -4.93
C TYR A 105 -6.57 1.00 -5.91
N LEU A 106 -5.28 1.34 -5.81
CA LEU A 106 -4.70 2.43 -6.59
C LEU A 106 -4.00 1.89 -7.83
N MET A 107 -4.20 2.57 -8.95
CA MET A 107 -3.28 2.56 -10.08
C MET A 107 -2.56 3.91 -10.14
N ILE A 108 -1.25 3.91 -9.94
CA ILE A 108 -0.41 5.12 -9.98
C ILE A 108 0.35 5.13 -11.30
N ASP A 109 0.11 6.13 -12.14
CA ASP A 109 0.92 6.39 -13.33
C ASP A 109 2.11 7.29 -12.97
N LEU A 110 3.31 6.72 -13.00
CA LEU A 110 4.55 7.38 -12.63
C LEU A 110 5.00 8.42 -13.66
N ARG A 111 4.48 8.36 -14.90
CA ARG A 111 4.84 9.29 -15.97
C ARG A 111 4.06 10.58 -15.85
N THR A 112 2.75 10.47 -15.57
CA THR A 112 1.86 11.63 -15.48
C THR A 112 1.73 12.14 -14.05
N GLY A 113 2.03 11.31 -13.04
CA GLY A 113 1.75 11.62 -11.65
C GLY A 113 0.26 11.61 -11.33
N VAL A 114 -0.54 10.85 -12.09
CA VAL A 114 -1.98 10.68 -11.86
C VAL A 114 -2.22 9.35 -11.14
N VAL A 115 -3.07 9.39 -10.12
CA VAL A 115 -3.52 8.22 -9.36
C VAL A 115 -4.99 7.99 -9.62
N HIS A 116 -5.33 6.78 -10.04
CA HIS A 116 -6.70 6.33 -10.19
C HIS A 116 -7.06 5.41 -9.02
N VAL A 117 -8.07 5.78 -8.25
CA VAL A 117 -8.71 4.90 -7.27
C VAL A 117 -9.68 4.00 -8.03
N THR A 118 -9.19 2.83 -8.40
CA THR A 118 -9.92 1.86 -9.23
C THR A 118 -11.06 1.22 -8.47
N ALA A 119 -10.93 1.05 -7.16
CA ALA A 119 -12.01 0.64 -6.28
C ALA A 119 -11.82 1.20 -4.86
N HIS A 120 -12.93 1.44 -4.18
CA HIS A 120 -13.02 1.76 -2.77
C HIS A 120 -13.94 0.74 -2.10
N GLU A 121 -13.50 0.17 -0.99
CA GLU A 121 -14.27 -0.77 -0.19
C GLU A 121 -14.35 -0.30 1.26
N ASP A 122 -15.56 -0.22 1.80
CA ASP A 122 -15.75 -0.10 3.25
C ASP A 122 -15.61 -1.49 3.87
N LEU A 123 -14.91 -1.59 5.00
CA LEU A 123 -14.54 -2.86 5.63
C LEU A 123 -15.11 -3.00 7.04
N ASP A 124 -15.59 -4.19 7.38
CA ASP A 124 -15.95 -4.56 8.75
C ASP A 124 -14.73 -4.91 9.62
N SER A 125 -14.94 -5.25 10.89
CA SER A 125 -13.85 -5.57 11.84
C SER A 125 -13.08 -6.85 11.50
N THR A 126 -13.61 -7.68 10.61
CA THR A 126 -12.98 -8.90 10.09
C THR A 126 -12.30 -8.67 8.73
N TRP A 127 -12.19 -7.41 8.30
CA TRP A 127 -11.71 -7.01 6.98
C TRP A 127 -12.56 -7.56 5.82
N GLY A 128 -13.83 -7.87 6.10
CA GLY A 128 -14.84 -8.22 5.10
C GLY A 128 -15.40 -6.98 4.41
N THR A 129 -15.64 -7.08 3.11
CA THR A 129 -16.20 -5.99 2.30
C THR A 129 -17.67 -5.75 2.64
N LEU A 130 -17.99 -4.58 3.19
CA LEU A 130 -19.36 -4.11 3.44
C LEU A 130 -20.00 -3.49 2.20
N SER A 131 -19.21 -2.73 1.45
CA SER A 131 -19.61 -2.17 0.16
C SER A 131 -18.41 -1.97 -0.74
N ARG A 132 -18.64 -1.89 -2.04
CA ARG A 132 -17.61 -1.67 -3.04
C ARG A 132 -18.11 -0.67 -4.08
N GLU A 133 -17.30 0.34 -4.34
CA GLU A 133 -17.52 1.35 -5.38
C GLU A 133 -16.33 1.30 -6.35
N GLU A 134 -16.58 1.28 -7.65
CA GLU A 134 -15.56 1.21 -8.70
C GLU A 134 -15.28 2.59 -9.29
N ASN A 135 -14.05 2.83 -9.72
CA ASN A 135 -13.57 4.05 -10.39
C ASN A 135 -13.98 5.33 -9.65
N THR A 136 -13.70 5.38 -8.36
CA THR A 136 -14.29 6.39 -7.46
C THR A 136 -13.65 7.76 -7.58
N LYS A 137 -12.37 7.83 -7.93
CA LYS A 137 -11.61 9.08 -7.93
C LYS A 137 -10.37 9.04 -8.80
N GLU A 138 -10.05 10.19 -9.38
CA GLU A 138 -8.74 10.50 -9.97
C GLU A 138 -8.05 11.60 -9.15
N ILE A 139 -6.74 11.48 -8.95
CA ILE A 139 -5.93 12.41 -8.17
C ILE A 139 -4.70 12.78 -9.00
N ALA A 140 -4.60 14.03 -9.41
CA ALA A 140 -3.36 14.56 -9.98
C ALA A 140 -2.42 14.99 -8.84
N LEU A 141 -1.28 14.31 -8.68
CA LEU A 141 -0.35 14.61 -7.59
C LEU A 141 0.17 16.06 -7.66
N THR A 142 0.27 16.63 -8.85
CA THR A 142 0.67 18.03 -9.08
C THR A 142 -0.29 19.05 -8.47
N GLU A 143 -1.54 18.67 -8.23
CA GLU A 143 -2.55 19.55 -7.61
C GLU A 143 -2.52 19.49 -6.08
N LEU A 144 -1.79 18.52 -5.50
CA LEU A 144 -1.62 18.39 -4.06
C LEU A 144 -0.35 19.10 -3.58
N SER A 145 -0.45 19.80 -2.45
CA SER A 145 0.71 20.34 -1.74
C SER A 145 1.57 19.21 -1.15
N ASP A 146 2.86 19.46 -1.02
CA ASP A 146 3.84 18.67 -0.26
C ASP A 146 3.43 18.37 1.21
N LYS A 147 2.57 19.21 1.80
CA LYS A 147 2.04 19.01 3.16
C LYS A 147 0.79 18.15 3.21
N ASP A 148 0.17 17.90 2.06
CA ASP A 148 -1.05 17.12 1.97
C ASP A 148 -0.81 15.68 2.45
N VAL A 149 -1.74 15.18 3.26
CA VAL A 149 -1.65 13.85 3.88
C VAL A 149 -1.71 12.77 2.80
N GLU A 150 -2.60 12.91 1.82
CA GLU A 150 -2.75 11.97 0.72
C GLU A 150 -1.50 11.97 -0.17
N ARG A 151 -0.94 13.16 -0.44
CA ARG A 151 0.30 13.30 -1.20
C ARG A 151 1.45 12.54 -0.54
N LYS A 152 1.66 12.73 0.77
CA LYS A 152 2.71 12.04 1.53
C LYS A 152 2.53 10.52 1.53
N PHE A 153 1.28 10.06 1.62
CA PHE A 153 0.99 8.63 1.59
C PHE A 153 1.34 8.01 0.23
N ILE A 154 0.95 8.65 -0.86
CA ILE A 154 1.25 8.19 -2.22
C ILE A 154 2.76 8.27 -2.50
N ASP A 155 3.43 9.36 -2.09
CA ASP A 155 4.88 9.50 -2.23
C ASP A 155 5.63 8.38 -1.48
N ALA A 156 5.15 7.95 -0.31
CA ALA A 156 5.73 6.82 0.42
C ALA A 156 5.61 5.50 -0.36
N ILE A 157 4.47 5.25 -1.01
CA ILE A 157 4.28 4.08 -1.87
C ILE A 157 5.23 4.12 -3.08
N ILE A 158 5.36 5.29 -3.73
CA ILE A 158 6.27 5.46 -4.87
C ILE A 158 7.71 5.23 -4.42
N ASN A 159 8.14 5.79 -3.28
CA ASN A 159 9.48 5.58 -2.72
C ASN A 159 9.75 4.11 -2.36
N TYR A 160 8.76 3.42 -1.79
CA TYR A 160 8.85 1.99 -1.53
C TYR A 160 9.05 1.22 -2.84
N SER A 161 8.30 1.54 -3.89
CA SER A 161 8.41 0.87 -5.18
C SER A 161 9.78 1.02 -5.83
N MET A 162 10.39 2.21 -5.72
CA MET A 162 11.72 2.48 -6.28
C MET A 162 12.83 1.68 -5.59
N SER A 163 12.67 1.39 -4.29
CA SER A 163 13.64 0.59 -3.51
C SER A 163 13.39 -0.92 -3.60
N HIS A 164 12.22 -1.34 -4.08
CA HIS A 164 11.80 -2.74 -4.13
C HIS A 164 11.45 -3.23 -5.55
N GLN A 165 12.01 -2.59 -6.59
CA GLN A 165 11.67 -2.87 -7.99
C GLN A 165 11.82 -4.36 -8.36
N GLU A 166 12.90 -5.03 -7.95
CA GLU A 166 13.10 -6.46 -8.26
C GLU A 166 12.02 -7.35 -7.63
N ALA A 167 11.65 -7.09 -6.38
CA ALA A 167 10.61 -7.86 -5.69
C ALA A 167 9.24 -7.64 -6.34
N MET A 168 8.95 -6.41 -6.76
CA MET A 168 7.72 -6.08 -7.49
C MET A 168 7.66 -6.76 -8.86
N ILE A 169 8.76 -6.77 -9.62
CA ILE A 169 8.83 -7.47 -10.92
C ILE A 169 8.50 -8.95 -10.77
N ARG A 170 9.01 -9.62 -9.72
CA ARG A 170 8.72 -11.04 -9.45
C ARG A 170 7.26 -11.31 -9.13
N ARG A 171 6.55 -10.32 -8.57
CA ARG A 171 5.12 -10.41 -8.20
C ARG A 171 4.19 -9.99 -9.33
N SER A 172 4.68 -9.11 -10.20
CA SER A 172 3.96 -8.61 -11.35
C SER A 172 3.58 -9.73 -12.31
N ARG A 173 2.42 -9.55 -12.92
CA ARG A 173 1.99 -10.36 -14.05
C ARG A 173 2.65 -9.82 -15.32
N GLY A 174 3.04 -10.72 -16.21
CA GLY A 174 3.60 -10.36 -17.51
C GLY A 174 5.11 -10.58 -17.62
N ILE A 175 5.64 -10.27 -18.80
CA ILE A 175 7.03 -10.50 -19.17
C ILE A 175 7.80 -9.19 -19.02
N LEU A 176 8.95 -9.22 -18.33
CA LEU A 176 9.87 -8.08 -18.32
C LEU A 176 10.54 -7.97 -19.70
N SER A 177 10.38 -6.83 -20.36
CA SER A 177 10.96 -6.56 -21.67
C SER A 177 12.49 -6.57 -21.62
N ASP A 178 13.14 -6.85 -22.75
CA ASP A 178 14.61 -6.83 -22.84
C ASP A 178 15.18 -5.42 -22.62
N ALA A 179 14.46 -4.38 -23.06
CA ALA A 179 14.84 -2.99 -22.85
C ALA A 179 14.81 -2.63 -21.36
N ASP A 180 13.74 -3.01 -20.65
CA ASP A 180 13.62 -2.75 -19.21
C ASP A 180 14.66 -3.54 -18.41
N ARG A 181 14.93 -4.79 -18.82
CA ARG A 181 15.99 -5.61 -18.22
C ARG A 181 17.37 -4.95 -18.39
N ALA A 182 17.69 -4.47 -19.58
CA ALA A 182 18.94 -3.76 -19.84
C ALA A 182 19.06 -2.48 -19.01
N ALA A 183 17.98 -1.68 -18.91
CA ALA A 183 17.96 -0.47 -18.11
C ALA A 183 18.16 -0.73 -16.60
N LEU A 184 17.59 -1.84 -16.08
CA LEU A 184 17.78 -2.25 -14.69
C LEU A 184 19.22 -2.69 -14.40
N GLU A 185 19.83 -3.47 -15.30
CA GLU A 185 21.24 -3.87 -15.16
C GLU A 185 22.18 -2.66 -15.25
N GLU A 186 21.93 -1.72 -16.17
CA GLU A 186 22.70 -0.48 -16.27
C GLU A 186 22.58 0.36 -14.98
N LYS A 187 21.37 0.48 -14.43
CA LYS A 187 21.13 1.19 -13.16
C LYS A 187 21.89 0.51 -12.02
N LYS A 188 21.86 -0.82 -11.94
CA LYS A 188 22.59 -1.60 -10.94
C LYS A 188 24.10 -1.43 -11.07
N GLN A 189 24.63 -1.44 -12.28
CA GLN A 189 26.05 -1.23 -12.53
C GLN A 189 26.51 0.18 -12.14
N LYS A 190 25.74 1.22 -12.49
CA LYS A 190 26.00 2.61 -12.05
C LYS A 190 25.97 2.75 -10.52
N MET A 191 25.07 2.05 -9.84
CA MET A 191 25.01 2.03 -8.37
C MET A 191 26.25 1.35 -7.76
N LEU A 192 26.77 0.28 -8.35
CA LEU A 192 28.01 -0.37 -7.91
C LEU A 192 29.23 0.53 -8.14
N GLU A 193 29.38 1.12 -9.33
CA GLU A 193 30.49 2.02 -9.66
C GLU A 193 30.52 3.28 -8.79
N SER A 194 29.35 3.84 -8.45
CA SER A 194 29.27 4.98 -7.55
C SER A 194 29.59 4.62 -6.10
N ALA A 195 29.25 3.41 -5.64
CA ALA A 195 29.61 2.91 -4.32
C ALA A 195 31.13 2.67 -4.19
N ASP A 196 31.76 2.11 -5.22
CA ASP A 196 33.22 1.89 -5.27
C ASP A 196 33.99 3.21 -5.25
N ASN A 197 33.55 4.19 -6.04
CA ASN A 197 34.13 5.54 -6.05
C ASN A 197 33.94 6.31 -4.74
N ALA A 198 32.87 6.02 -3.97
CA ALA A 198 32.68 6.57 -2.63
C ALA A 198 33.64 5.93 -1.61
N ASN A 199 33.94 4.64 -1.77
CA ASN A 199 34.84 3.89 -0.90
C ASN A 199 36.34 4.19 -1.17
N GLU A 200 36.71 4.71 -2.35
CA GLU A 200 38.07 5.16 -2.64
C GLU A 200 38.43 6.55 -2.09
N LYS A 201 37.44 7.37 -1.72
CA LYS A 201 37.67 8.76 -1.24
C LYS A 201 38.31 8.90 0.16
N PRO A 202 38.32 7.93 1.09
CA PRO A 202 39.09 8.08 2.33
C PRO A 202 40.60 7.92 2.10
N ALA A 203 41.03 7.09 1.14
CA ALA A 203 42.43 6.67 1.04
C ALA A 203 43.40 7.70 0.43
N LYS A 204 42.89 8.76 -0.23
CA LYS A 204 43.73 9.81 -0.84
C LYS A 204 43.97 11.03 0.06
N LYS A 205 43.21 11.21 1.16
CA LYS A 205 43.47 12.31 2.11
C LYS A 205 44.65 12.02 3.04
N ASP A 206 44.81 10.78 3.48
CA ASP A 206 45.86 10.42 4.45
C ASP A 206 47.28 10.43 3.85
N LYS A 207 47.43 10.12 2.55
CA LYS A 207 48.75 10.18 1.89
C LYS A 207 49.24 11.61 1.63
N ASN A 208 48.36 12.60 1.58
CA ASN A 208 48.74 13.99 1.32
C ASN A 208 49.09 14.75 2.62
N GLU A 209 48.50 14.35 3.76
CA GLU A 209 48.88 14.89 5.07
C GLU A 209 50.22 14.34 5.60
N GLN A 210 50.57 13.09 5.28
CA GLN A 210 51.88 12.53 5.65
C GLN A 210 53.05 13.12 4.86
N LYS A 211 52.84 13.63 3.64
CA LYS A 211 53.90 14.33 2.88
C LYS A 211 54.16 15.74 3.42
N LYS A 212 53.13 16.48 3.84
CA LYS A 212 53.30 17.83 4.41
C LYS A 212 53.96 17.87 5.79
N LYS A 213 53.94 16.77 6.56
CA LYS A 213 54.62 16.69 7.87
C LYS A 213 56.09 16.28 7.83
N LYS A 214 56.62 15.86 6.67
CA LYS A 214 58.05 15.49 6.52
C LYS A 214 58.94 16.61 5.97
N GLU A 215 58.36 17.75 5.60
CA GLU A 215 59.08 18.92 5.08
C GLU A 215 59.06 20.12 6.06
N SER A 216 58.66 19.91 7.32
CA SER A 216 58.72 20.92 8.39
C SER A 216 59.69 20.50 9.50
#